data_AF-A0A2H5W9U7-F1
#
_entry.id   AF-A0A2H5W9U7-F1
#
_cell.length_a   1.000
_cell.length_b   1.000
_cell.length_c   1.000
_cell.angle_alpha   90.00
_cell.angle_beta   90.00
_cell.angle_gamma   90.00
#
_symmetry.space_group_name_H-M   'P 1'
#
loop_
_entity.id
_entity.type
_entity.pdbx_description
1 polymer ?
#
loop_
_entity_poly.entity_id
_entity_poly.type
_entity_poly.pdbx_seq_one_letter_code
_entity_poly.pdbx_strand_id
1 'polypeptide(L)'
;MKGRTCVYEDAVRRAARTGRWDEALRDHVAGCDLCRDVAAVTRALQALAQMPISDEARLPDPALIWWKARLLKDWSIASPRFGALLRLQDLASILGMALLAGVLWMYGPTWQNAFVRFWMTHVRGLEFPFADAVWRALAWTLWAIGIGLLGTALAWALDLFQTDGR
;
A
#
# COMPACT_ATOMS: atom_id res chain seq x y z
N MET A 1 25.00 -27.78 -9.45
CA MET A 1 25.28 -28.80 -10.47
C MET A 1 26.43 -28.30 -11.34
N LYS A 2 27.63 -28.91 -11.25
CA LYS A 2 28.80 -28.51 -12.06
C LYS A 2 28.60 -28.99 -13.50
N GLY A 3 28.69 -28.05 -14.45
CA GLY A 3 28.45 -28.28 -15.86
C GLY A 3 29.43 -29.30 -16.46
N ARG A 4 28.90 -30.46 -16.85
CA ARG A 4 29.56 -31.34 -17.80
C ARG A 4 29.20 -30.84 -19.18
N THR A 5 29.88 -29.80 -19.65
CA THR A 5 29.72 -29.29 -21.02
C THR A 5 30.32 -30.30 -21.99
N CYS A 6 29.49 -30.79 -22.92
CA CYS A 6 29.95 -31.67 -23.99
C CYS A 6 30.30 -30.84 -25.22
N VAL A 7 31.46 -31.10 -25.85
CA VAL A 7 31.90 -30.38 -27.06
C VAL A 7 30.93 -30.57 -28.22
N TYR A 8 30.23 -31.71 -28.29
CA TYR A 8 29.27 -32.03 -29.34
C TYR A 8 27.83 -31.55 -29.06
N GLU A 9 27.57 -30.92 -27.91
CA GLU A 9 26.22 -30.55 -27.48
C GLU A 9 25.51 -29.64 -28.51
N ASP A 10 26.20 -28.63 -29.02
CA ASP A 10 25.66 -27.73 -30.04
C ASP A 10 25.35 -28.44 -31.37
N ALA A 11 26.18 -29.41 -31.75
CA ALA A 11 25.99 -30.19 -32.97
C ALA A 11 24.78 -31.13 -32.82
N VAL A 12 24.66 -31.81 -31.68
CA VAL A 12 23.51 -32.65 -31.33
C VAL A 12 22.22 -31.83 -31.28
N ARG A 13 22.24 -30.63 -30.66
CA ARG A 13 21.07 -29.74 -30.62
C ARG A 13 20.61 -29.32 -32.01
N ARG A 14 21.55 -28.99 -32.91
CA ARG A 14 21.24 -28.65 -34.31
C ARG A 14 20.70 -29.86 -35.09
N ALA A 15 21.32 -31.02 -34.94
CA ALA A 15 20.90 -32.26 -35.59
C ALA A 15 19.50 -32.68 -35.13
N ALA A 16 19.23 -32.63 -33.82
CA ALA A 16 17.92 -32.89 -33.25
C ALA A 16 16.86 -31.91 -33.76
N ARG A 17 17.19 -30.61 -33.87
CA ARG A 17 16.24 -29.61 -34.39
C ARG A 17 15.93 -29.74 -35.88
N THR A 18 16.93 -30.12 -36.69
CA THR A 18 16.79 -30.18 -38.16
C THR A 18 16.44 -31.56 -38.70
N GLY A 19 16.51 -32.59 -37.85
CA GLY A 19 16.36 -34.00 -38.24
C GLY A 19 17.56 -34.57 -39.01
N ARG A 20 18.62 -33.79 -39.26
CA ARG A 20 19.81 -34.24 -40.01
C ARG A 20 20.85 -34.81 -39.06
N TRP A 21 21.00 -36.13 -39.07
CA TRP A 21 21.94 -36.85 -38.20
C TRP A 21 23.05 -37.51 -39.00
N ASP A 22 24.29 -37.10 -38.72
CA ASP A 22 25.48 -37.80 -39.15
C ASP A 22 25.73 -39.05 -38.28
N GLU A 23 26.41 -40.05 -38.83
CA GLU A 23 26.64 -41.33 -38.14
C GLU A 23 27.44 -41.14 -36.85
N ALA A 24 28.51 -40.34 -36.92
CA ALA A 24 29.36 -40.01 -35.78
C ALA A 24 28.58 -39.33 -34.62
N LEU A 25 27.54 -38.55 -34.95
CA LEU A 25 26.67 -37.91 -33.95
C LEU A 25 25.70 -38.89 -33.31
N ARG A 26 25.23 -39.90 -34.05
CA ARG A 26 24.36 -40.95 -33.48
C ARG A 26 25.15 -41.83 -32.51
N ASP A 27 26.35 -42.22 -32.89
CA ASP A 27 27.26 -42.99 -32.03
C ASP A 27 27.59 -42.22 -30.75
N HIS A 28 27.87 -40.92 -30.88
CA HIS A 28 28.12 -40.06 -29.71
C HIS A 28 26.92 -39.98 -28.75
N VAL A 29 25.70 -39.80 -29.29
CA VAL A 29 24.47 -39.76 -28.47
C VAL A 29 24.21 -41.09 -27.77
N ALA A 30 24.58 -42.22 -28.37
CA ALA A 30 24.49 -43.53 -27.73
C ALA A 30 25.42 -43.62 -26.51
N GLY A 31 26.60 -43.02 -26.56
CA GLY A 31 27.60 -43.05 -25.48
C GLY A 31 27.55 -41.92 -24.45
N CYS A 32 26.81 -40.82 -24.72
CA CYS A 32 26.80 -39.63 -23.86
C CYS A 32 25.39 -39.33 -23.32
N ASP A 33 25.21 -39.48 -22.01
CA ASP A 33 23.92 -39.24 -21.35
C ASP A 33 23.40 -37.80 -21.52
N LEU A 34 24.30 -36.80 -21.46
CA LEU A 34 23.93 -35.39 -21.66
C LEU A 34 23.34 -35.16 -23.06
N CYS A 35 24.02 -35.67 -24.09
CA CYS A 35 23.57 -35.52 -25.47
C CYS A 35 22.31 -36.35 -25.76
N ARG A 36 22.14 -37.48 -25.06
CA ARG A 36 20.91 -38.28 -25.10
C ARG A 36 19.71 -37.52 -24.56
N ASP A 37 19.86 -36.89 -23.40
CA ASP A 37 18.80 -36.07 -22.79
C ASP A 37 18.45 -34.87 -23.67
N VAL A 38 19.46 -34.16 -24.18
CA VAL A 38 19.26 -33.03 -25.11
C VAL A 38 18.50 -33.47 -26.36
N ALA A 39 18.88 -34.60 -26.96
CA ALA A 39 18.19 -35.13 -28.14
C ALA A 39 16.74 -35.55 -27.83
N ALA A 40 16.52 -36.21 -26.68
CA ALA A 40 15.19 -36.65 -26.24
C ALA A 40 14.25 -35.46 -25.99
N VAL A 41 14.70 -34.47 -25.21
CA VAL A 41 13.93 -33.26 -24.91
C VAL A 41 13.64 -32.47 -26.18
N THR A 42 14.62 -32.30 -27.07
CA THR A 42 14.42 -31.57 -28.33
C THR A 42 13.36 -32.25 -29.19
N ARG A 43 13.38 -33.58 -29.31
CA ARG A 43 12.35 -34.34 -30.04
C ARG A 43 10.98 -34.25 -29.38
N ALA A 44 10.90 -34.34 -28.05
CA ALA A 44 9.65 -34.19 -27.32
C ALA A 44 9.02 -32.81 -27.54
N LEU A 45 9.82 -31.74 -27.49
CA LEU A 45 9.36 -30.37 -27.77
C LEU A 45 8.91 -30.19 -29.22
N GLN A 46 9.58 -30.83 -30.18
CA GLN A 46 9.13 -30.82 -31.57
C GLN A 46 7.80 -31.55 -31.77
N ALA A 47 7.63 -32.70 -31.11
CA ALA A 47 6.38 -33.43 -31.14
C ALA A 47 5.24 -32.58 -30.55
N LEU A 48 5.48 -31.91 -29.42
CA LEU A 48 4.52 -30.97 -28.82
C LEU A 48 4.19 -29.80 -29.75
N ALA A 49 5.19 -29.24 -30.45
CA ALA A 49 4.98 -28.14 -31.40
C ALA A 49 4.17 -28.55 -32.64
N GLN A 50 4.17 -29.85 -32.99
CA GLN A 50 3.39 -30.40 -34.10
C GLN A 50 1.99 -30.84 -33.67
N MET A 51 1.69 -30.89 -32.38
CA MET A 51 0.34 -31.23 -31.91
C MET A 51 -0.66 -30.17 -32.38
N PRO A 52 -1.80 -30.57 -32.95
CA PRO A 52 -2.85 -29.64 -33.32
C PRO A 52 -3.40 -28.98 -32.05
N ILE A 53 -3.15 -27.68 -31.90
CA ILE A 53 -3.69 -26.86 -30.83
C ILE A 53 -5.12 -26.46 -31.25
N SER A 54 -6.12 -26.74 -30.42
CA SER A 54 -7.48 -26.23 -30.66
C SER A 54 -7.47 -24.70 -30.67
N ASP A 55 -8.35 -24.06 -31.44
CA ASP A 55 -8.41 -22.59 -31.48
C ASP A 55 -8.65 -21.96 -30.10
N GLU A 56 -9.25 -22.70 -29.17
CA GLU A 56 -9.46 -22.32 -27.76
C GLU A 56 -8.16 -22.33 -26.94
N ALA A 57 -7.17 -23.13 -27.33
CA ALA A 57 -5.86 -23.21 -26.68
C ALA A 57 -4.81 -22.33 -27.36
N ARG A 58 -5.20 -21.56 -28.39
CA ARG A 58 -4.28 -20.64 -29.07
C ARG A 58 -4.02 -19.43 -28.17
N LEU A 59 -2.81 -19.34 -27.64
CA LEU A 59 -2.42 -18.22 -26.79
C LEU A 59 -2.65 -16.89 -27.54
N PRO A 60 -3.14 -15.84 -26.85
CA PRO A 60 -3.27 -14.52 -27.44
C PRO A 60 -1.90 -14.00 -27.87
N ASP A 61 -1.90 -13.12 -28.87
CA ASP A 61 -0.69 -12.55 -29.47
C ASP A 61 0.29 -12.06 -28.37
N PRO A 62 1.53 -12.59 -28.32
CA PRO A 62 2.54 -12.18 -27.35
C PRO A 62 2.80 -10.67 -27.36
N ALA A 63 2.68 -10.01 -28.52
CA ALA A 63 2.82 -8.56 -28.63
C ALA A 63 1.73 -7.83 -27.84
N LEU A 64 0.50 -8.37 -27.85
CA LEU A 64 -0.64 -7.83 -27.11
C LEU A 64 -0.48 -8.03 -25.59
N ILE A 65 0.06 -9.18 -25.17
CA ILE A 65 0.37 -9.45 -23.76
C ILE A 65 1.46 -8.48 -23.27
N TRP A 66 2.54 -8.32 -24.04
CA TRP A 66 3.63 -7.40 -23.70
C TRP A 66 3.15 -5.94 -23.66
N TRP A 67 2.35 -5.53 -24.64
CA TRP A 67 1.77 -4.19 -24.68
C TRP A 67 0.86 -3.91 -23.48
N LYS A 68 -0.01 -4.86 -23.11
CA LYS A 68 -0.86 -4.76 -21.90
C LYS A 68 -0.02 -4.65 -20.63
N ALA A 69 1.00 -5.49 -20.49
CA ALA A 69 1.90 -5.44 -19.33
C ALA A 69 2.65 -4.10 -19.26
N ARG A 70 3.05 -3.56 -20.42
CA ARG A 70 3.69 -2.24 -20.49
C ARG A 70 2.75 -1.11 -20.09
N LEU A 71 1.51 -1.13 -20.57
CA LEU A 71 0.49 -0.15 -20.19
C LEU A 71 0.24 -0.17 -18.68
N LEU A 72 0.05 -1.35 -18.09
CA LEU A 72 -0.20 -1.49 -16.65
C LEU A 72 0.99 -1.00 -15.82
N LYS A 73 2.22 -1.27 -16.27
CA LYS A 73 3.42 -0.75 -15.64
C LYS A 73 3.48 0.78 -15.72
N ASP A 74 3.24 1.34 -16.89
CA ASP A 74 3.26 2.79 -17.08
C ASP A 74 2.14 3.46 -16.26
N TRP A 75 0.97 2.84 -16.11
CA TRP A 75 -0.13 3.32 -15.26
C TRP A 75 0.19 3.25 -13.76
N SER A 76 0.91 2.20 -13.32
CA SER A 76 1.36 2.10 -11.93
C SER A 76 2.40 3.15 -11.53
N ILE A 77 3.12 3.71 -12.52
CA ILE A 77 4.14 4.75 -12.33
C ILE A 77 3.56 6.15 -12.63
N ALA A 78 2.54 6.24 -13.48
CA ALA A 78 1.95 7.50 -13.97
C ALA A 78 0.77 7.98 -13.13
N SER A 79 0.97 8.21 -11.84
CA SER A 79 0.12 9.15 -11.10
C SER A 79 0.84 10.29 -10.35
N PRO A 80 1.97 10.87 -10.83
CA PRO A 80 2.43 12.14 -10.27
C PRO A 80 1.40 13.27 -10.50
N ARG A 81 0.57 13.17 -11.55
CA ARG A 81 -0.48 14.15 -11.86
C ARG A 81 -1.65 14.11 -10.88
N PHE A 82 -2.05 12.94 -10.40
CA PHE A 82 -3.05 12.84 -9.32
C PHE A 82 -2.50 13.40 -8.01
N GLY A 83 -1.23 13.15 -7.69
CA GLY A 83 -0.57 13.73 -6.52
C GLY A 83 -0.58 15.27 -6.52
N ALA A 84 -0.44 15.92 -7.68
CA ALA A 84 -0.48 17.38 -7.78
C ALA A 84 -1.89 17.96 -7.50
N LEU A 85 -2.95 17.29 -7.98
CA LEU A 85 -4.33 17.71 -7.68
C LEU A 85 -4.67 17.54 -6.19
N LEU A 86 -4.27 16.42 -5.59
CA LEU A 86 -4.49 16.19 -4.16
C LEU A 86 -3.73 17.22 -3.31
N ARG A 87 -2.50 17.58 -3.67
CA ARG A 87 -1.73 18.63 -2.96
C ARG A 87 -2.38 20.00 -3.02
N LEU A 88 -3.04 20.35 -4.14
CA LEU A 88 -3.78 21.62 -4.25
C LEU A 88 -5.02 21.63 -3.34
N GLN A 89 -5.71 20.49 -3.22
CA GLN A 89 -6.85 20.35 -2.32
C GLN A 89 -6.44 20.46 -0.84
N ASP A 90 -5.31 19.88 -0.46
CA ASP A 90 -4.78 19.98 0.90
C ASP A 90 -4.40 21.43 1.26
N LEU A 91 -3.74 22.14 0.34
CA LEU A 91 -3.39 23.55 0.54
C LEU A 91 -4.63 24.44 0.70
N ALA A 92 -5.66 24.22 -0.13
CA ALA A 92 -6.91 24.96 -0.03
C ALA A 92 -7.62 24.72 1.32
N SER A 93 -7.61 23.47 1.79
CA SER A 93 -8.24 23.09 3.06
C SER A 93 -7.51 23.68 4.27
N ILE A 94 -6.18 23.64 4.26
CA ILE A 94 -5.34 24.25 5.31
C ILE A 94 -5.56 25.77 5.35
N LEU A 95 -5.59 26.42 4.19
CA LEU A 95 -5.81 27.86 4.10
C LEU A 95 -7.22 28.23 4.59
N GLY A 96 -8.24 27.45 4.24
CA GLY A 96 -9.61 27.63 4.73
C GLY A 96 -9.72 27.51 6.26
N MET A 97 -9.09 26.49 6.84
CA MET A 97 -9.06 26.30 8.30
C MET A 97 -8.30 27.44 9.00
N ALA A 98 -7.18 27.89 8.45
CA ALA A 98 -6.42 29.02 8.99
C ALA A 98 -7.22 30.32 8.96
N LEU A 99 -7.96 30.59 7.89
CA LEU A 99 -8.84 31.76 7.78
C LEU A 99 -9.99 31.68 8.78
N LEU A 100 -10.65 30.52 8.93
CA LEU A 100 -11.72 30.32 9.91
C LEU A 100 -11.21 30.52 11.34
N ALA A 101 -10.04 29.96 11.66
CA ALA A 101 -9.41 30.16 12.96
C ALA A 101 -9.04 31.63 13.21
N GLY A 102 -8.53 32.33 12.18
CA GLY A 102 -8.22 33.75 12.26
C GLY A 102 -9.46 34.63 12.48
N VAL A 103 -10.56 34.35 11.77
CA VAL A 103 -11.85 35.02 11.97
C VAL A 103 -12.37 34.75 13.38
N LEU A 104 -12.33 33.49 13.84
CA LEU A 104 -12.77 33.13 15.18
C LEU A 104 -11.89 33.79 16.26
N TRP A 105 -10.59 33.93 16.04
CA TRP A 105 -9.69 34.62 16.96
C TRP A 105 -9.92 36.13 16.99
N MET A 106 -10.19 36.75 15.84
CA MET A 106 -10.42 38.19 15.73
C MET A 106 -11.77 38.61 16.30
N TYR A 107 -12.82 37.82 16.05
CA TYR A 107 -14.19 38.13 16.49
C TYR A 107 -14.61 37.40 17.77
N GLY A 108 -13.91 36.35 18.19
CA GLY A 108 -14.19 35.62 19.42
C GLY A 108 -14.19 36.49 20.67
N PRO A 109 -13.16 37.34 20.90
CA PRO A 109 -13.10 38.22 22.06
C PRO A 109 -14.19 39.29 22.02
N THR A 110 -14.52 39.82 20.84
CA THR A 110 -15.56 40.87 20.73
C THR A 110 -16.95 40.31 20.96
N TRP A 111 -17.25 39.12 20.45
CA TRP A 111 -18.52 38.43 20.69
C TRP A 111 -18.67 37.95 22.12
N GLN A 112 -17.62 37.36 22.72
CA GLN A 112 -17.63 36.97 24.14
C GLN A 112 -17.80 38.19 25.04
N ASN A 113 -17.10 39.29 24.76
CA ASN A 113 -17.24 40.51 25.55
C ASN A 113 -18.62 41.15 25.40
N ALA A 114 -19.21 41.14 24.21
CA ALA A 114 -20.56 41.66 23.98
C ALA A 114 -21.62 40.78 24.65
N PHE A 115 -21.52 39.45 24.48
CA PHE A 115 -22.43 38.49 25.09
C PHE A 115 -22.33 38.51 26.62
N VAL A 116 -21.12 38.48 27.20
CA VAL A 116 -20.92 38.55 28.65
C VAL A 116 -21.41 39.88 29.21
N ARG A 117 -21.20 41.01 28.51
CA ARG A 117 -21.73 42.31 28.94
C ARG A 117 -23.25 42.35 28.89
N PHE A 118 -23.86 41.90 27.79
CA PHE A 118 -25.32 41.80 27.63
C PHE A 118 -25.94 40.89 28.68
N TRP A 119 -25.31 39.75 28.92
CA TRP A 119 -25.78 38.77 29.88
C TRP A 119 -25.60 39.32 31.31
N MET A 120 -24.44 39.86 31.67
CA MET A 120 -24.23 40.49 32.99
C MET A 120 -25.21 41.64 33.27
N THR A 121 -25.57 42.46 32.28
CA THR A 121 -26.53 43.55 32.52
C THR A 121 -27.95 43.04 32.75
N HIS A 122 -28.38 41.97 32.05
CA HIS A 122 -29.70 41.37 32.26
C HIS A 122 -29.77 40.49 33.52
N VAL A 123 -28.68 39.83 33.87
CA VAL A 123 -28.62 38.83 34.95
C VAL A 123 -28.38 39.48 36.31
N ARG A 124 -27.77 40.66 36.37
CA ARG A 124 -27.61 41.41 37.64
C ARG A 124 -28.93 41.81 38.30
N GLY A 125 -30.05 41.79 37.58
CA GLY A 125 -31.38 42.03 38.14
C GLY A 125 -32.08 40.78 38.70
N LEU A 126 -31.51 39.59 38.48
CA LEU A 126 -32.04 38.32 38.97
C LEU A 126 -31.15 37.87 40.13
N GLU A 127 -31.62 38.05 41.35
CA GLU A 127 -31.04 37.37 42.51
C GLU A 127 -31.25 35.86 42.29
N PHE A 128 -30.17 35.12 42.01
CA PHE A 128 -30.24 33.69 41.80
C PHE A 128 -29.96 32.95 43.12
N PRO A 129 -31.00 32.47 43.84
CA PRO A 129 -30.81 31.73 45.09
C PRO A 129 -30.11 30.36 44.90
N PHE A 130 -29.77 29.99 43.66
CA PHE A 130 -29.11 28.74 43.31
C PHE A 130 -27.64 28.91 42.88
N ALA A 131 -27.06 30.10 42.97
CA ALA A 131 -25.65 30.32 42.59
C ALA A 131 -24.70 29.36 43.33
N ASP A 132 -24.96 29.09 44.61
CA ASP A 132 -24.20 28.14 45.42
C ASP A 132 -24.41 26.68 45.00
N ALA A 133 -25.59 26.34 44.44
CA ALA A 133 -25.86 25.01 43.92
C ALA A 133 -25.14 24.77 42.58
N VAL A 134 -25.09 25.79 41.72
CA VAL A 134 -24.37 25.74 40.43
C VAL A 134 -22.87 25.68 40.65
N TRP A 135 -22.31 26.46 41.57
CA TRP A 135 -20.88 26.38 41.90
C TRP A 135 -20.50 25.02 42.47
N ARG A 136 -21.33 24.44 43.34
CA ARG A 136 -21.12 23.07 43.82
C ARG A 136 -21.17 22.05 42.69
N ALA A 137 -22.16 22.15 41.79
CA ALA A 137 -22.26 21.24 40.65
C ALA A 137 -21.04 21.33 39.72
N LEU A 138 -20.55 22.54 39.42
CA LEU A 138 -19.33 22.76 38.64
C LEU A 138 -18.08 22.22 39.35
N ALA A 139 -17.97 22.41 40.67
CA ALA A 139 -16.88 21.84 41.44
C ALA A 139 -16.88 20.30 41.37
N TRP A 140 -18.06 19.67 41.47
CA TRP A 140 -18.20 18.22 41.34
C TRP A 140 -17.84 17.70 39.95
N THR A 141 -18.24 18.39 38.88
CA THR A 141 -17.89 17.96 37.52
C THR A 141 -16.40 18.11 37.25
N LEU A 142 -15.78 19.22 37.68
CA LEU A 142 -14.33 19.41 37.57
C LEU A 142 -13.56 18.36 38.38
N TRP A 143 -14.03 18.02 39.58
CA TRP A 143 -13.43 16.98 40.42
C TRP A 143 -13.53 15.60 39.76
N ALA A 144 -14.69 15.24 39.20
CA ALA A 144 -14.90 13.99 38.49
C ALA A 144 -14.00 13.86 37.25
N ILE A 145 -13.85 14.94 36.48
CA ILE A 145 -12.94 14.99 35.33
C ILE A 145 -11.48 14.82 35.81
N GLY A 146 -11.09 15.49 36.89
CA GLY A 146 -9.76 15.37 37.48
C GLY A 146 -9.43 13.93 37.91
N ILE A 147 -10.37 13.23 38.54
CA ILE A 147 -10.20 11.81 38.91
C ILE A 147 -10.07 10.92 37.68
N GLY A 148 -10.89 11.16 36.65
CA GLY A 148 -10.81 10.42 35.39
C GLY A 148 -9.42 10.55 34.74
N LEU A 149 -8.89 11.77 34.68
CA LEU A 149 -7.55 12.04 34.14
C LEU A 149 -6.43 11.43 34.99
N LEU A 150 -6.58 11.42 36.32
CA LEU A 150 -5.62 10.77 37.22
C LEU A 150 -5.61 9.24 37.00
N GLY A 151 -6.80 8.64 36.85
CA GLY A 151 -6.94 7.21 36.59
C GLY A 151 -6.31 6.79 35.25
N THR A 152 -6.52 7.56 34.19
CA THR A 152 -5.90 7.26 32.88
C THR A 152 -4.38 7.45 32.91
N ALA A 153 -3.88 8.47 33.61
CA ALA A 153 -2.45 8.67 33.80
C ALA A 153 -1.81 7.51 34.60
N LEU A 154 -2.48 7.02 35.64
CA LEU A 154 -2.00 5.89 36.45
C LEU A 154 -1.98 4.58 35.66
N ALA A 155 -3.01 4.34 34.84
CA ALA A 155 -3.07 3.18 33.95
C ALA A 155 -1.92 3.20 32.93
N TRP A 156 -1.67 4.36 32.31
CA TRP A 156 -0.52 4.55 31.42
C TRP A 156 0.82 4.31 32.12
N ALA A 157 0.98 4.80 33.35
CA ALA A 157 2.20 4.59 34.11
C ALA A 157 2.44 3.11 34.43
N LEU A 158 1.38 2.36 34.79
CA LEU A 158 1.47 0.93 35.07
C LEU A 158 1.76 0.08 33.83
N ASP A 159 1.21 0.45 32.67
CA ASP A 159 1.46 -0.24 31.39
C ASP A 159 2.92 -0.04 30.93
N LEU A 160 3.48 1.15 31.16
CA LEU A 160 4.91 1.45 30.96
C LEU A 160 5.85 0.57 31.81
N PHE A 161 5.41 0.11 32.98
CA PHE A 161 6.20 -0.78 33.83
C PHE A 161 6.11 -2.26 33.41
N GLN A 162 5.13 -2.67 32.59
CA GLN A 162 5.01 -4.06 32.12
C GLN A 162 5.85 -4.36 30.86
N THR A 163 6.26 -3.35 30.10
CA THR A 163 6.94 -3.57 28.81
C THR A 163 8.43 -3.90 28.90
N ASP A 164 9.06 -3.82 30.08
CA ASP A 164 10.52 -3.98 30.23
C ASP A 164 10.96 -5.40 30.62
N GLY A 165 10.06 -6.38 30.50
CA GLY A 165 10.26 -7.76 30.97
C GLY A 165 10.43 -8.84 29.89
N ARG A 166 10.79 -8.48 28.64
CA ARG A 166 11.05 -9.47 27.57
C ARG A 166 12.39 -9.27 26.88
#